data_AF-A0AAW4WMU0-F1
#
_entry.id   AF-A0AAW4WMU0-F1
#
_cell.length_a   1.000
_cell.length_b   1.000
_cell.length_c   1.000
_cell.angle_alpha   90.00
_cell.angle_beta   90.00
_cell.angle_gamma   90.00
#
_symmetry.space_group_name_H-M   'P 1'
#
loop_
_entity.id
_entity.type
_entity.pdbx_description
1 polymer ?
#
loop_
_entity_poly.entity_id
_entity_poly.type
_entity_poly.pdbx_seq_one_letter_code
_entity_poly.pdbx_strand_id
1 'polypeptide(L)' 'MCSALKFPRSTYYAALNHVPSKREQEYNEFSNKVFSIYNEFKKRYGAIKIHRELNDRNIPCSVKCVQRHMKKLEIKSIV' A
#
# COMPACT_ATOMS: atom_id res chain seq x y z
N MET A 1 15.95 0.63 27.14
CA MET A 1 15.35 0.30 25.83
C MET A 1 15.38 1.50 24.88
N CYS A 2 14.64 2.59 25.14
CA CYS A 2 14.63 3.77 24.26
C CYS A 2 15.99 4.48 24.11
N SER A 3 16.81 4.50 25.17
CA SER A 3 18.18 5.04 25.15
C SER A 3 19.14 4.23 24.27
N ALA A 4 19.02 2.90 24.26
CA ALA A 4 19.81 2.03 23.39
C ALA A 4 19.39 2.16 21.91
N LEU A 5 18.10 2.39 21.66
CA LEU A 5 17.53 2.60 20.32
C LEU A 5 17.67 4.06 19.83
N LYS A 6 18.29 4.95 20.61
CA LYS A 6 18.40 6.40 20.34
C LYS A 6 17.05 7.07 19.98
N PHE A 7 15.96 6.59 20.58
CA PHE A 7 14.60 7.12 20.37
C PHE A 7 14.15 7.94 21.57
N PRO A 8 13.52 9.11 21.38
CA PRO A 8 12.83 9.81 22.47
C PRO A 8 11.73 8.92 23.07
N ARG A 9 11.62 8.93 24.41
CA ARG A 9 10.69 8.05 25.14
C ARG A 9 9.23 8.29 24.73
N SER A 10 8.84 9.55 24.53
CA SER A 10 7.49 9.92 24.09
C SER A 10 7.16 9.34 22.71
N THR A 11 8.09 9.42 21.76
CA THR A 11 7.92 8.88 20.41
C THR A 11 7.79 7.36 20.41
N TYR A 12 8.56 6.67 21.25
CA TYR A 12 8.48 5.21 21.37
C TYR A 12 7.08 4.74 21.77
N TYR A 13 6.52 5.30 22.85
CA TYR A 13 5.19 4.90 23.30
C TYR A 13 4.06 5.44 22.42
N ALA A 14 4.26 6.58 21.73
CA ALA A 14 3.31 7.06 20.74
C ALA A 14 3.20 6.10 19.54
N ALA A 15 4.32 5.58 19.05
CA ALA A 15 4.33 4.57 17.98
C ALA A 15 3.75 3.23 18.46
N LEU A 16 4.09 2.81 19.68
CA LEU A 16 3.62 1.53 20.25
C LEU A 16 2.10 1.51 20.43
N ASN A 17 1.50 2.62 20.85
CA ASN A 17 0.05 2.75 21.05
C ASN A 17 -0.68 3.32 19.82
N HIS A 18 0.00 3.42 18.67
CA HIS A 18 -0.59 4.00 17.47
C HIS A 18 -1.69 3.08 16.92
N VAL A 19 -2.92 3.58 16.90
CA VAL A 19 -4.06 2.92 16.26
C VAL A 19 -4.25 3.54 14.88
N PRO A 20 -4.31 2.73 13.80
CA PRO A 20 -4.45 3.27 12.46
C PRO A 20 -5.77 4.00 12.31
N SER A 21 -5.71 5.22 11.76
CA SER A 21 -6.91 6.00 11.44
C SER A 21 -7.74 5.31 10.36
N LYS A 22 -9.05 5.59 10.29
CA LYS A 22 -9.94 5.07 9.24
C LYS A 22 -9.37 5.27 7.83
N ARG A 23 -8.80 6.44 7.56
CA ARG A 23 -8.15 6.75 6.27
C ARG A 23 -6.94 5.85 6.00
N GLU A 24 -6.18 5.53 7.02
CA GLU A 24 -5.02 4.66 6.90
C GLU A 24 -5.43 3.21 6.66
N GLN A 25 -6.50 2.76 7.33
CA GLN A 25 -7.11 1.45 7.10
C GLN A 25 -7.59 1.32 5.64
N GLU A 26 -8.39 2.27 5.16
CA GLU A 26 -8.86 2.31 3.76
C GLU A 26 -7.69 2.32 2.76
N TYR A 27 -6.63 3.08 3.05
CA TYR A 27 -5.43 3.13 2.23
C TYR A 27 -4.69 1.78 2.19
N ASN A 28 -4.60 1.09 3.32
CA ASN A 28 -3.95 -0.22 3.42
C ASN A 28 -4.80 -1.30 2.75
N GLU A 29 -6.12 -1.26 2.89
CA GLU A 29 -7.05 -2.13 2.17
C GLU A 29 -6.92 -1.97 0.65
N PHE A 30 -6.86 -0.73 0.16
CA PHE A 30 -6.63 -0.48 -1.26
C PHE A 30 -5.26 -1.00 -1.72
N SER A 31 -4.22 -0.80 -0.91
CA SER A 31 -2.88 -1.36 -1.17
C SER A 31 -2.92 -2.88 -1.30
N ASN A 32 -3.67 -3.56 -0.42
CA ASN A 32 -3.83 -5.01 -0.45
C ASN A 32 -4.57 -5.48 -1.72
N LYS A 33 -5.60 -4.75 -2.18
CA LYS A 33 -6.30 -5.05 -3.44
C LYS A 33 -5.35 -4.94 -4.65
N VAL A 34 -4.55 -3.87 -4.71
CA VAL A 34 -3.52 -3.69 -5.75
C VAL A 34 -2.53 -4.84 -5.74
N PHE A 35 -2.07 -5.26 -4.55
CA PHE A 35 -1.12 -6.36 -4.39
C PHE A 35 -1.73 -7.73 -4.77
N SER A 36 -3.00 -7.94 -4.44
CA SER A 36 -3.73 -9.16 -4.79
C SER A 36 -3.80 -9.33 -6.31
N ILE A 37 -4.24 -8.30 -7.03
CA ILE A 37 -4.28 -8.31 -8.51
C ILE A 37 -2.88 -8.53 -9.09
N TYR A 38 -1.87 -7.85 -8.55
CA TYR A 38 -0.49 -8.03 -9.01
C TYR A 38 -0.03 -9.50 -8.90
N ASN A 39 -0.35 -10.19 -7.81
CA ASN A 39 0.00 -11.61 -7.64
C ASN A 39 -0.87 -12.54 -8.48
N GLU A 40 -2.16 -12.25 -8.62
CA GLU A 40 -3.11 -13.00 -9.47
C GLU A 40 -2.60 -13.11 -10.91
N PHE A 41 -2.12 -12.00 -11.46
CA PHE A 41 -1.55 -11.95 -12.80
C PHE A 41 -0.04 -12.26 -12.85
N LYS A 42 0.46 -13.02 -11.86
CA LYS A 42 1.85 -13.49 -11.78
C LYS A 42 2.88 -12.37 -11.94
N LYS A 43 2.59 -11.20 -11.36
CA LYS A 43 3.48 -10.02 -11.35
C LYS A 43 3.76 -9.41 -12.73
N ARG A 44 3.02 -9.78 -13.76
CA ARG A 44 3.19 -9.29 -15.14
C ARG A 44 2.53 -7.93 -15.39
N TYR A 45 1.63 -7.53 -14.50
CA TYR A 45 0.80 -6.35 -14.71
C TYR A 45 1.44 -5.14 -14.06
N GLY A 46 1.71 -4.11 -14.87
CA GLY A 46 2.06 -2.77 -14.40
C GLY A 46 0.83 -1.93 -14.06
N ALA A 47 1.07 -0.69 -13.63
CA ALA A 47 0.02 0.20 -13.12
C ALA A 47 -1.17 0.40 -14.06
N ILE A 48 -0.95 0.46 -15.37
CA ILE A 48 -2.02 0.64 -16.37
C ILE A 48 -2.95 -0.58 -16.43
N LYS A 49 -2.37 -1.80 -16.43
CA LYS A 49 -3.15 -3.05 -16.49
C LYS A 49 -3.90 -3.29 -15.18
N ILE A 50 -3.24 -3.04 -14.03
CA ILE A 50 -3.88 -3.12 -12.71
C ILE A 50 -5.03 -2.11 -12.60
N HIS A 51 -4.85 -0.88 -13.11
CA HIS A 51 -5.92 0.12 -13.12
C HIS A 51 -7.12 -0.33 -13.96
N ARG A 52 -6.90 -0.93 -15.14
CA ARG A 52 -7.99 -1.47 -15.96
C ARG A 52 -8.75 -2.56 -15.19
N GLU A 53 -8.02 -3.51 -14.61
CA GLU A 53 -8.61 -4.57 -13.80
C GLU A 53 -9.40 -4.04 -12.60
N LEU A 54 -8.90 -3.00 -11.93
CA LEU A 54 -9.62 -2.35 -10.82
C LEU A 54 -10.90 -1.68 -11.29
N ASN A 55 -10.89 -1.01 -12.44
CA ASN A 55 -12.10 -0.42 -13.02
C ASN A 55 -13.11 -1.49 -13.46
N ASP A 56 -12.64 -2.60 -14.03
CA ASP A 56 -13.49 -3.74 -14.42
C ASP A 56 -14.16 -4.38 -13.18
N ARG A 57 -13.47 -4.36 -12.03
CA ARG A 57 -14.00 -4.75 -10.72
C ARG A 57 -14.87 -3.67 -10.05
N ASN A 58 -15.26 -2.62 -10.77
CA ASN A 58 -16.04 -1.48 -10.28
C ASN A 58 -15.38 -0.71 -9.12
N ILE A 59 -14.05 -0.67 -9.09
CA ILE A 59 -13.26 0.12 -8.13
C ILE A 59 -12.70 1.34 -8.87
N PRO A 60 -13.42 2.48 -8.89
CA PRO A 60 -12.97 3.66 -9.60
C PRO A 60 -11.71 4.20 -8.94
N CYS A 61 -10.62 4.23 -9.71
CA CYS A 61 -9.36 4.78 -9.24
C CYS A 61 -8.60 5.42 -10.40
N SER A 62 -7.64 6.30 -10.09
CA SER A 62 -6.76 6.87 -11.10
C SER A 62 -5.48 6.05 -11.25
N VAL A 63 -4.90 6.04 -12.45
CA VAL A 63 -3.60 5.38 -12.69
C VAL A 63 -2.52 5.89 -11.73
N LYS A 64 -2.50 7.20 -11.43
CA LYS A 64 -1.56 7.79 -10.47
C LYS A 64 -1.77 7.29 -9.04
N CYS A 65 -3.00 6.95 -8.66
CA CYS A 65 -3.27 6.30 -7.39
C CYS A 65 -2.59 4.94 -7.34
N VAL A 66 -2.84 4.09 -8.34
CA VAL A 66 -2.23 2.75 -8.44
C VAL A 66 -0.70 2.85 -8.42
N GLN A 67 -0.11 3.78 -9.18
CA GLN A 67 1.35 4.00 -9.18
C GLN A 67 1.91 4.34 -7.79
N ARG A 68 1.23 5.19 -7.00
CA ARG A 68 1.65 5.52 -5.63
C ARG A 68 1.63 4.29 -4.72
N HIS A 69 0.59 3.47 -4.81
CA HIS A 69 0.50 2.24 -4.04
C HIS A 69 1.54 1.20 -4.47
N MET A 70 1.76 1.04 -5.78
CA MET A 70 2.83 0.18 -6.30
C MET A 70 4.21 0.62 -5.80
N LYS A 71 4.49 1.94 -5.79
CA LYS A 71 5.75 2.48 -5.25
C LYS A 71 5.89 2.23 -3.76
N LYS A 72 4.82 2.41 -2.97
CA LYS A 72 4.83 2.14 -1.52
C LYS A 72 5.11 0.66 -1.21
N LEU A 73 4.56 -0.24 -2.02
CA LEU A 73 4.76 -1.69 -1.91
C LEU A 73 6.06 -2.17 -2.57
N GLU A 74 6.82 -1.25 -3.21
CA GLU A 74 8.04 -1.54 -3.97
C GLU A 74 7.89 -2.61 -5.08
N ILE A 75 6.68 -2.75 -5.62
CA ILE A 75 6.36 -3.72 -6.67
C ILE A 75 6.50 -3.10 -8.07
N LYS A 76 6.98 -3.92 -9.02
CA LYS A 76 7.25 -3.52 -10.40
C LYS A 76 6.79 -4.63 -11.33
N SER A 77 6.31 -4.26 -12.52
CA SER A 77 6.04 -5.24 -13.57
C SER A 77 7.30 -6.03 -13.89
N ILE A 78 7.17 -7.36 -14.05
CA ILE A 78 8.26 -8.22 -14.54
C ILE A 78 8.46 -8.04 -16.05
N VAL A 79 7.36 -7.77 -16.78
CA VAL A 79 7.35 -7.52 -18.24
C VAL A 79 7.75 -6.08 -18.50
#